data_AF-A0AAN7TF87-F1
#
_entry.id   AF-A0AAN7TF87-F1
#
_cell.length_a   1.000
_cell.length_b   1.000
_cell.length_c   1.000
_cell.angle_alpha   90.00
_cell.angle_beta   90.00
_cell.angle_gamma   90.00
#
_symmetry.space_group_name_H-M   'P 1'
#
loop_
_entity.id
_entity.type
_entity.pdbx_description
1 polymer ?
#
loop_
_entity_poly.entity_id
_entity_poly.type
_entity_poly.pdbx_seq_one_letter_code
_entity_poly.pdbx_strand_id
1 'polypeptide(L)'
;MLFFTTFLTFATGTTAISIQGSPLAANLISTQDYPNALLCAAKNPSINTLIQSFCHGPGTTAANDLVVGSARATNGLIYEGIKIRILGDGCPSNSVWVPGEYCGSQFHYLCGVFGNADGVGELAFGANLCQTWRIERELVPGLGTWVG
;
A
#
# COMPACT_ATOMS: atom_id res chain seq x y z
N MET A 1 41.27 40.35 -6.39
CA MET A 1 39.79 40.39 -6.52
C MET A 1 39.41 39.55 -7.71
N LEU A 2 38.63 38.47 -7.47
CA LEU A 2 37.60 37.91 -8.35
C LEU A 2 37.16 36.58 -7.69
N PHE A 3 36.05 36.64 -6.96
CA PHE A 3 35.32 35.47 -6.48
C PHE A 3 34.42 35.00 -7.62
N PHE A 4 34.59 33.76 -8.07
CA PHE A 4 33.64 33.09 -8.97
C PHE A 4 32.57 32.41 -8.13
N THR A 5 31.38 33.01 -8.09
CA THR A 5 30.15 32.38 -7.57
C THR A 5 29.51 31.56 -8.69
N THR A 6 29.63 30.23 -8.61
CA THR A 6 28.86 29.33 -9.47
C THR A 6 27.63 28.87 -8.69
N PHE A 7 26.46 29.40 -9.05
CA PHE A 7 25.17 28.90 -8.56
C PHE A 7 24.86 27.57 -9.26
N LEU A 8 24.73 26.50 -8.47
CA LEU A 8 24.25 25.20 -8.93
C LEU A 8 22.71 25.21 -8.84
N THR A 9 22.04 25.35 -9.98
CA THR A 9 20.58 25.28 -10.06
C THR A 9 20.15 23.80 -10.02
N PHE A 10 19.47 23.38 -8.95
CA PHE A 10 18.84 22.06 -8.90
C PHE A 10 17.57 22.10 -9.76
N ALA A 11 17.60 21.38 -10.88
CA ALA A 11 16.39 21.09 -11.63
C ALA A 11 15.52 20.13 -10.81
N THR A 12 14.44 20.64 -10.23
CA THR A 12 13.33 19.82 -9.70
C THR A 12 12.60 19.20 -10.90
N GLY A 13 13.18 18.13 -11.44
CA GLY A 13 12.52 17.27 -12.40
C GLY A 13 11.52 16.41 -11.65
N THR A 14 10.28 16.88 -11.54
CA THR A 14 9.14 16.07 -11.10
C THR A 14 8.84 15.07 -12.20
N THR A 15 9.53 13.93 -12.22
CA THR A 15 9.13 12.80 -13.05
C THR A 15 7.87 12.21 -12.43
N ALA A 16 6.72 12.55 -12.99
CA ALA A 16 5.51 11.76 -12.83
C ALA A 16 5.80 10.37 -13.42
N ILE A 17 6.15 9.41 -12.56
CA ILE A 17 6.29 8.01 -12.97
C ILE A 17 4.88 7.50 -13.23
N SER A 18 4.53 7.38 -14.51
CA SER A 18 3.36 6.63 -14.95
C SER A 18 3.61 5.15 -14.67
N ILE A 19 3.07 4.65 -13.56
CA ILE A 19 3.13 3.25 -13.14
C ILE A 19 2.16 2.42 -14.01
N GLN A 20 2.53 2.21 -15.28
CA GLN A 20 1.86 1.27 -16.17
C GLN A 20 2.29 -0.16 -15.82
N GLY A 21 1.50 -0.83 -14.96
CA GLY A 21 1.16 -2.27 -15.01
C GLY A 21 2.22 -3.31 -15.37
N SER A 22 3.51 -3.04 -15.19
CA SER A 22 4.62 -3.94 -15.54
C SER A 22 5.17 -4.61 -14.28
N PRO A 23 5.63 -5.87 -14.36
CA PRO A 23 6.19 -6.59 -13.20
C PRO A 23 7.43 -5.87 -12.64
N LEU A 24 8.10 -5.06 -13.48
CA LEU A 24 9.21 -4.22 -13.09
C LEU A 24 8.83 -3.15 -12.04
N ALA A 25 7.61 -2.59 -12.11
CA ALA A 25 7.15 -1.59 -11.15
C ALA A 25 6.82 -2.21 -9.78
N ALA A 26 6.22 -3.41 -9.77
CA ALA A 26 5.97 -4.17 -8.54
C ALA A 26 7.29 -4.58 -7.86
N ASN A 27 8.29 -5.01 -8.65
CA ASN A 27 9.64 -5.31 -8.13
C ASN A 27 10.30 -4.09 -7.51
N LEU A 28 10.21 -2.92 -8.15
CA LEU A 28 10.74 -1.66 -7.60
C LEU A 28 10.07 -1.31 -6.26
N ILE A 29 8.74 -1.43 -6.19
CA ILE A 29 8.00 -1.19 -4.95
C ILE A 29 8.43 -2.17 -3.84
N SER A 30 8.61 -3.45 -4.19
CA SER A 30 9.11 -4.46 -3.24
C SER A 30 10.51 -4.12 -2.70
N THR A 31 11.43 -3.67 -3.55
CA THR A 31 12.77 -3.27 -3.09
C THR A 31 12.77 -2.04 -2.17
N GLN A 32 11.70 -1.24 -2.22
CA GLN A 32 11.48 -0.07 -1.37
C GLN A 32 10.52 -0.38 -0.21
N ASP A 33 10.21 -1.65 0.07
CA ASP A 33 9.26 -2.02 1.11
C ASP A 33 9.67 -1.47 2.49
N TYR A 34 10.91 -1.70 2.90
CA TYR A 34 11.42 -1.23 4.19
C TYR A 34 11.29 0.30 4.39
N PRO A 35 11.82 1.17 3.48
CA PRO A 35 11.63 2.60 3.65
C PRO A 35 10.16 3.03 3.57
N ASN A 36 9.33 2.40 2.73
CA ASN A 36 7.90 2.68 2.68
C ASN A 36 7.19 2.30 3.99
N ALA A 37 7.58 1.18 4.62
CA ALA A 37 7.04 0.74 5.89
C ALA A 37 7.39 1.71 7.03
N LEU A 38 8.59 2.30 7.01
CA LEU A 38 8.97 3.35 7.96
C LEU A 38 8.15 4.63 7.76
N LEU A 39 7.95 5.06 6.51
CA LEU A 39 7.09 6.20 6.18
C LEU A 39 5.64 5.96 6.59
N CYS A 40 5.14 4.74 6.39
CA CYS A 40 3.80 4.37 6.83
C CYS A 40 3.67 4.39 8.36
N ALA A 41 4.65 3.82 9.08
CA ALA A 41 4.66 3.82 10.54
C ALA A 41 4.69 5.24 11.14
N ALA A 42 5.36 6.18 10.47
CA ALA A 42 5.39 7.59 10.87
C ALA A 42 4.03 8.28 10.73
N LYS A 43 3.17 7.82 9.81
CA LYS A 43 1.81 8.32 9.65
C LYS A 43 0.85 7.64 10.62
N ASN A 44 0.83 6.31 10.63
CA ASN A 44 -0.01 5.53 11.53
C ASN A 44 0.59 4.12 11.73
N PRO A 45 1.17 3.81 12.90
CA PRO A 45 1.79 2.51 13.16
C PRO A 45 0.80 1.35 13.17
N SER A 46 -0.48 1.60 13.47
CA SER A 46 -1.53 0.58 13.47
C SER A 46 -1.79 0.01 12.07
N ILE A 47 -1.52 0.79 11.02
CA ILE A 47 -1.59 0.33 9.63
C ILE A 47 -0.56 -0.78 9.37
N ASN A 48 0.68 -0.64 9.83
CA ASN A 48 1.70 -1.69 9.62
C ASN A 48 1.30 -3.01 10.29
N THR A 49 0.79 -2.96 11.52
CA THR A 49 0.27 -4.15 12.23
C THR A 49 -0.87 -4.81 11.45
N LEU A 50 -1.77 -3.98 10.90
CA LEU A 50 -2.90 -4.41 10.10
C LEU A 50 -2.44 -5.05 8.78
N ILE A 51 -1.49 -4.44 8.07
CA ILE A 51 -0.87 -4.97 6.83
C ILE A 51 -0.25 -6.34 7.09
N GLN A 52 0.56 -6.47 8.14
CA GLN A 52 1.20 -7.73 8.50
C GLN A 52 0.16 -8.83 8.75
N SER A 53 -0.89 -8.50 9.49
CA SER A 53 -1.97 -9.44 9.81
C SER A 53 -2.80 -9.83 8.58
N PHE A 54 -3.07 -8.88 7.68
CA PHE A 54 -3.83 -9.13 6.46
C PHE A 54 -3.05 -9.91 5.41
N CYS A 55 -1.75 -9.62 5.24
CA CYS A 55 -0.92 -10.25 4.23
C CYS A 55 -0.40 -11.64 4.63
N HIS A 56 -0.27 -11.94 5.93
CA HIS A 56 0.18 -13.26 6.39
C HIS A 56 -0.96 -14.15 6.91
N GLY A 57 -2.13 -13.58 7.19
CA GLY A 57 -3.32 -14.32 7.60
C GLY A 57 -3.24 -14.88 9.03
N PRO A 58 -4.32 -15.52 9.51
CA PRO A 58 -4.33 -16.18 10.80
C PRO A 58 -3.61 -17.53 10.70
N GLY A 59 -2.31 -17.53 10.97
CA GLY A 59 -1.49 -18.75 10.99
C GLY A 59 -0.03 -18.45 10.69
N THR A 60 0.87 -19.20 11.32
CA THR A 60 2.35 -19.05 11.22
C THR A 60 2.93 -19.44 9.85
N THR A 61 2.10 -19.75 8.86
CA THR A 61 2.57 -20.07 7.52
C THR A 61 2.93 -18.78 6.78
N ALA A 62 4.22 -18.63 6.46
CA ALA A 62 4.76 -17.61 5.55
C ALA A 62 4.15 -17.62 4.13
N ALA A 63 3.15 -18.48 3.88
CA ALA A 63 2.44 -18.58 2.62
C ALA A 63 1.22 -17.64 2.65
N ASN A 64 1.34 -16.50 1.98
CA ASN A 64 0.19 -15.68 1.66
C ASN A 64 -0.70 -16.41 0.63
N ASP A 65 -1.90 -16.78 1.03
CA ASP A 65 -2.94 -17.37 0.20
C ASP A 65 -3.97 -16.33 -0.27
N LEU A 66 -3.65 -15.03 -0.17
CA LEU A 66 -4.57 -13.96 -0.56
C LEU A 66 -4.87 -14.02 -2.05
N VAL A 67 -6.14 -14.27 -2.34
CA VAL A 67 -6.72 -14.25 -3.69
C VAL A 67 -7.67 -13.06 -3.79
N VAL A 68 -7.42 -12.16 -4.74
CA VAL A 68 -8.30 -11.04 -5.08
C VAL A 68 -9.67 -11.56 -5.53
N GLY A 69 -10.73 -10.94 -5.01
CA GLY A 69 -12.12 -11.41 -5.19
C GLY A 69 -12.55 -12.46 -4.17
N SER A 70 -11.65 -12.97 -3.31
CA SER A 70 -12.05 -13.80 -2.18
C SER A 70 -12.72 -12.98 -1.08
N ALA A 71 -13.53 -13.63 -0.23
CA ALA A 71 -14.17 -12.98 0.91
C ALA A 71 -13.15 -12.28 1.84
N ARG A 72 -11.95 -12.85 2.03
CA ARG A 72 -10.88 -12.24 2.81
C ARG A 72 -10.38 -10.95 2.17
N ALA A 73 -10.13 -10.95 0.86
CA ALA A 73 -9.68 -9.76 0.14
C ALA A 73 -10.74 -8.65 0.16
N THR A 74 -12.00 -9.00 -0.13
CA THR A 74 -13.10 -8.04 -0.29
C THR A 74 -13.64 -7.50 1.04
N ASN A 75 -13.84 -8.37 2.05
CA ASN A 75 -14.26 -7.93 3.38
C ASN A 75 -13.14 -7.16 4.09
N GLY A 76 -11.89 -7.55 3.83
CA GLY A 76 -10.73 -6.93 4.43
C GLY A 76 -10.52 -7.34 5.88
N LEU A 77 -9.61 -6.63 6.53
CA LEU A 77 -9.37 -6.71 7.96
C LEU A 77 -9.50 -5.31 8.57
N ILE A 78 -10.11 -5.24 9.76
CA ILE A 78 -10.31 -4.01 10.52
C ILE A 78 -9.48 -4.09 11.79
N TYR A 79 -8.74 -3.03 12.09
CA TYR A 79 -7.99 -2.87 13.32
C TYR A 79 -7.93 -1.39 13.69
N GLU A 80 -8.31 -1.05 14.93
CA GLU A 80 -8.25 0.32 15.47
C GLU A 80 -8.91 1.39 14.57
N GLY A 81 -10.08 1.09 13.99
CA GLY A 81 -10.81 2.02 13.15
C GLY A 81 -10.24 2.20 11.74
N ILE A 82 -9.20 1.45 11.38
CA ILE A 82 -8.67 1.36 10.03
C ILE A 82 -9.04 0.02 9.43
N LYS A 83 -9.37 0.02 8.15
CA LYS A 83 -9.66 -1.16 7.36
C LYS A 83 -8.77 -1.22 6.14
N ILE A 84 -8.26 -2.42 5.85
CA ILE A 84 -7.58 -2.69 4.58
C ILE A 84 -8.29 -3.78 3.82
N ARG A 85 -8.41 -3.58 2.51
CA ARG A 85 -9.06 -4.54 1.60
C ARG A 85 -8.50 -4.40 0.18
N ILE A 86 -8.72 -5.43 -0.62
CA ILE A 86 -8.40 -5.45 -2.05
C ILE A 86 -9.66 -5.84 -2.82
N LEU A 87 -10.08 -4.97 -3.73
CA LEU A 87 -11.19 -5.22 -4.65
C LEU A 87 -10.64 -5.59 -6.03
N GLY A 88 -11.37 -6.38 -6.79
CA GLY A 88 -10.93 -6.76 -8.13
C GLY A 88 -11.92 -7.67 -8.85
N ASP A 89 -13.21 -7.39 -8.74
CA ASP A 89 -14.32 -8.23 -9.22
C ASP A 89 -14.36 -8.42 -10.76
N GLY A 90 -13.37 -7.89 -11.48
CA GLY A 90 -13.16 -8.08 -12.93
C GLY A 90 -11.71 -8.40 -13.32
N CYS A 91 -10.83 -8.74 -12.38
CA CYS A 91 -9.47 -9.14 -12.69
C CYS A 91 -9.44 -10.49 -13.43
N PRO A 92 -8.59 -10.66 -14.46
CA PRO A 92 -8.39 -11.96 -15.09
C PRO A 92 -7.83 -12.98 -14.09
N SER A 93 -8.19 -14.26 -14.26
CA SER A 93 -7.87 -15.34 -13.31
C SER A 93 -6.37 -15.57 -13.07
N ASN A 94 -5.50 -15.09 -13.97
CA ASN A 94 -4.05 -15.12 -13.78
C ASN A 94 -3.51 -14.00 -12.88
N SER A 95 -4.35 -13.03 -12.53
CA SER A 95 -4.00 -11.81 -11.78
C SER A 95 -4.70 -11.77 -10.42
N VAL A 96 -5.24 -12.89 -9.95
CA VAL A 96 -5.97 -12.98 -8.68
C VAL A 96 -5.08 -13.32 -7.51
N TRP A 97 -3.98 -14.05 -7.71
CA TRP A 97 -3.09 -14.41 -6.61
C TRP A 97 -2.09 -13.28 -6.33
N VAL A 98 -1.95 -12.93 -5.05
CA VAL A 98 -1.04 -11.89 -4.57
C VAL A 98 0.04 -12.54 -3.69
N PRO A 99 1.30 -12.60 -4.11
CA PRO A 99 2.38 -13.07 -3.25
C PRO A 99 2.55 -12.17 -2.01
N GLY A 100 2.95 -12.75 -0.88
CA GLY A 100 3.06 -12.04 0.41
C GLY A 100 3.96 -10.81 0.37
N GLU A 101 5.12 -10.93 -0.30
CA GLU A 101 6.08 -9.84 -0.50
C GLU A 101 5.44 -8.64 -1.23
N TYR A 102 4.66 -8.88 -2.29
CA TYR A 102 3.94 -7.82 -2.98
C TYR A 102 2.77 -7.29 -2.15
N CYS A 103 2.13 -8.12 -1.33
CA CYS A 103 1.07 -7.66 -0.44
C CYS A 103 1.56 -6.60 0.53
N GLY A 104 2.64 -6.89 1.26
CA GLY A 104 3.22 -5.93 2.21
C GLY A 104 3.68 -4.65 1.49
N SER A 105 4.48 -4.80 0.45
CA SER A 105 5.10 -3.67 -0.24
C SER A 105 4.12 -2.73 -0.94
N GLN A 106 3.06 -3.25 -1.54
CA GLN A 106 2.03 -2.42 -2.18
C GLN A 106 1.23 -1.62 -1.13
N PHE A 107 0.89 -2.22 0.01
CA PHE A 107 0.21 -1.49 1.09
C PHE A 107 1.13 -0.49 1.79
N HIS A 108 2.40 -0.83 2.04
CA HIS A 108 3.34 0.13 2.62
C HIS A 108 3.59 1.31 1.67
N TYR A 109 3.69 1.07 0.35
CA TYR A 109 3.78 2.14 -0.64
C TYR A 109 2.51 3.00 -0.65
N LEU A 110 1.33 2.37 -0.67
CA LEU A 110 0.05 3.06 -0.57
C LEU A 110 0.00 3.93 0.68
N CYS A 111 0.34 3.41 1.85
CA CYS A 111 0.29 4.16 3.10
C CYS A 111 1.36 5.26 3.17
N GLY A 112 2.63 4.89 3.00
CA GLY A 112 3.78 5.76 3.23
C GLY A 112 3.94 6.85 2.17
N VAL A 113 3.69 6.54 0.90
CA VAL A 113 3.97 7.45 -0.22
C VAL A 113 2.70 8.10 -0.77
N PHE A 114 1.66 7.31 -1.06
CA PHE A 114 0.46 7.80 -1.75
C PHE A 114 -0.64 8.30 -0.80
N GLY A 115 -0.74 7.71 0.38
CA GLY A 115 -1.80 7.94 1.35
C GLY A 115 -1.72 9.35 1.93
N ASN A 116 -2.84 9.81 2.48
CA ASN A 116 -2.95 11.10 3.15
C ASN A 116 -2.09 11.14 4.44
N ALA A 117 -2.26 12.21 5.24
CA ALA A 117 -1.50 12.41 6.48
C ALA A 117 -1.62 11.22 7.47
N ASP A 118 -2.75 10.49 7.43
CA ASP A 118 -3.03 9.37 8.33
C ASP A 118 -2.71 8.00 7.70
N GLY A 119 -2.09 7.99 6.51
CA GLY A 119 -1.75 6.77 5.77
C GLY A 119 -2.92 6.12 5.04
N VAL A 120 -4.09 6.78 5.01
CA VAL A 120 -5.31 6.31 4.35
C VAL A 120 -5.28 6.67 2.87
N GLY A 121 -5.74 5.79 2.00
CA GLY A 121 -5.73 6.01 0.56
C GLY A 121 -6.21 4.82 -0.26
N GLU A 122 -6.27 5.03 -1.58
CA GLU A 122 -6.64 4.02 -2.55
C GLU A 122 -5.69 4.08 -3.75
N LEU A 123 -5.18 2.93 -4.19
CA LEU A 123 -4.35 2.85 -5.39
C LEU A 123 -4.63 1.55 -6.16
N ALA A 124 -4.52 1.64 -7.48
CA ALA A 124 -4.70 0.49 -8.35
C ALA A 124 -3.36 -0.23 -8.60
N PHE A 125 -3.38 -1.56 -8.52
CA PHE A 125 -2.24 -2.43 -8.78
C PHE A 125 -2.66 -3.69 -9.55
N GLY A 126 -1.71 -4.62 -9.73
CA GLY A 126 -1.90 -5.84 -10.52
C GLY A 126 -1.79 -5.60 -12.02
N ALA A 127 -1.90 -6.68 -12.81
CA ALA A 127 -1.86 -6.59 -14.25
C ALA A 127 -3.02 -5.70 -14.76
N ASN A 128 -2.71 -4.75 -15.64
CA ASN A 128 -3.66 -3.76 -16.15
C ASN A 128 -4.37 -2.93 -15.07
N LEU A 129 -3.76 -2.79 -13.88
CA LEU A 129 -4.32 -2.01 -12.76
C LEU A 129 -5.73 -2.51 -12.34
N CYS A 130 -5.99 -3.81 -12.51
CA CYS A 130 -7.32 -4.36 -12.27
C CYS A 130 -7.68 -4.49 -10.77
N GLN A 131 -6.68 -4.48 -9.88
CA GLN A 131 -6.86 -4.62 -8.44
C GLN A 131 -6.90 -3.25 -7.80
N THR A 132 -7.91 -2.97 -6.99
CA THR A 132 -8.02 -1.72 -6.23
C THR A 132 -7.70 -1.99 -4.77
N TRP A 133 -6.65 -1.37 -4.26
CA TRP A 133 -6.15 -1.56 -2.89
C TRP A 133 -6.55 -0.37 -2.05
N ARG A 134 -7.16 -0.62 -0.90
CA ARG A 134 -7.74 0.42 -0.05
C ARG A 134 -7.24 0.30 1.37
N ILE A 135 -6.87 1.45 1.93
CA ILE A 135 -6.75 1.71 3.36
C ILE A 135 -7.78 2.78 3.66
N GLU A 136 -8.79 2.46 4.46
CA GLU A 136 -9.93 3.33 4.73
C GLU A 136 -10.22 3.43 6.22
N ARG A 137 -10.83 4.53 6.65
CA ARG A 137 -11.41 4.60 8.00
C ARG A 137 -12.71 3.82 8.01
N GLU A 138 -12.86 2.95 9.00
CA GLU A 138 -14.08 2.21 9.25
C GLU A 138 -14.59 2.57 10.63
N LEU A 139 -15.85 3.00 10.71
CA LEU A 139 -16.49 3.26 11.99
C LEU A 139 -16.72 1.91 12.67
N VAL A 140 -15.97 1.61 13.73
CA VAL A 140 -16.22 0.42 14.55
C VAL A 140 -17.52 0.65 15.34
N PRO A 141 -18.62 -0.09 15.06
CA PRO A 141 -19.88 0.12 15.75
C PRO A 141 -19.71 -0.22 17.23
N GLY A 142 -19.90 0.78 18.11
CA GLY A 142 -19.77 0.63 19.57
C GLY A 142 -18.71 1.52 20.23
N LEU A 143 -17.86 2.23 19.47
CA LEU A 143 -16.81 3.09 20.02
C LEU A 143 -17.03 4.59 19.86
N GLY A 144 -18.02 5.04 19.06
CA GLY A 144 -18.58 6.39 19.10
C GLY A 144 -17.63 7.57 18.83
N THR A 145 -16.34 7.36 18.54
CA THR A 145 -15.39 8.45 18.32
C THR A 145 -14.47 8.19 17.14
N TRP A 146 -14.30 9.24 16.33
CA TRP A 146 -13.23 9.36 15.36
C TRP A 146 -11.91 9.45 16.15
N VAL A 147 -11.04 8.46 16.03
CA VAL A 147 -9.62 8.64 16.33
C VAL A 147 -9.02 9.31 15.10
N GLY A 148 -8.97 10.65 15.16
CA GLY A 148 -8.23 11.49 14.25
C GLY A 148 -6.80 11.70 14.69
#